data_AF-A0A3B9MIQ2-F1
#
_entry.id   AF-A0A3B9MIQ2-F1
#
_cell.length_a   1.000
_cell.length_b   1.000
_cell.length_c   1.000
_cell.angle_alpha   90.00
_cell.angle_beta   90.00
_cell.angle_gamma   90.00
#
_symmetry.space_group_name_H-M   'P 1'
#
loop_
_entity.id
_entity.type
_entity.pdbx_description
1 polymer ?
#
loop_
_entity_poly.entity_id
_entity_poly.type
_entity_poly.pdbx_seq_one_letter_code
_entity_poly.pdbx_strand_id
1 'polypeptide(L)'
;SFRYLPIKNLKQDQDGRLHFESAPWSAGLPLQMLEDKELRVPGESREAWLSEWHTDLEWLHALHKTRYSNGLIGLHEELARHTFGKLSVNDSGITSDERLMRRFLRRQRENIEADMLVVASDHWNFDVRGFNPGGNYGSFLRISTHSTFMLAGGDKTGIPRGLVVEEPYDSLSFVPTVLALTGNLRDDNNPNPVLWDKGFRRFPGRPVKEVLGKPENRKIVVTGATASP
;
A
#
# COMPACT_ATOMS: atom_id res chain seq x y z
N SER A 1 4.45 -1.99 -10.19
CA SER A 1 5.88 -1.76 -9.98
C SER A 1 6.22 -0.33 -10.29
N PHE A 2 7.12 0.25 -9.52
CA PHE A 2 7.60 1.61 -9.69
C PHE A 2 9.09 1.71 -9.33
N ARG A 3 9.72 2.79 -9.79
CA ARG A 3 11.14 3.07 -9.56
C ARG A 3 11.31 4.47 -8.99
N TYR A 4 12.18 4.59 -8.00
CA TYR A 4 12.65 5.88 -7.49
C TYR A 4 13.99 6.21 -8.12
N LEU A 5 14.06 7.33 -8.85
CA LEU A 5 15.24 7.70 -9.64
C LEU A 5 15.69 9.12 -9.27
N PRO A 6 16.94 9.29 -8.81
CA PRO A 6 17.54 10.62 -8.73
C PRO A 6 17.67 11.22 -10.13
N ILE A 7 17.16 12.44 -10.32
CA ILE A 7 17.22 13.15 -11.60
C ILE A 7 17.78 14.56 -11.41
N LYS A 8 18.26 15.14 -12.50
CA LYS A 8 18.72 16.53 -12.58
C LYS A 8 18.29 17.15 -13.91
N ASN A 9 18.44 18.48 -14.00
CA ASN A 9 18.14 19.25 -15.21
C ASN A 9 16.70 19.05 -15.73
N LEU A 10 15.73 18.87 -14.83
CA LEU A 10 14.31 18.73 -15.19
C LEU A 10 13.83 19.99 -15.93
N LYS A 11 13.34 19.81 -17.15
CA LYS A 11 12.79 20.86 -18.01
C LYS A 11 11.50 20.39 -18.66
N GLN A 12 10.61 21.32 -18.95
CA GLN A 12 9.44 21.08 -19.79
C GLN A 12 9.63 21.83 -21.11
N ASP A 13 9.35 21.18 -22.24
CA ASP A 13 9.37 21.82 -23.55
C ASP A 13 8.02 22.51 -23.89
N GLN A 14 7.96 23.14 -25.07
CA GLN A 14 6.76 23.86 -25.53
C GLN A 14 5.55 22.94 -25.77
N ASP A 15 5.79 21.63 -25.98
CA ASP A 15 4.75 20.61 -26.14
C ASP A 15 4.31 19.99 -24.80
N GLY A 16 4.87 20.48 -23.68
CA GLY A 16 4.57 20.00 -22.34
C GLY A 16 5.32 18.71 -21.94
N ARG A 17 6.26 18.22 -22.76
CA ARG A 17 7.03 17.00 -22.45
C ARG A 17 8.12 17.31 -21.43
N LEU A 18 8.29 16.39 -20.47
CA LEU A 18 9.32 16.48 -19.45
C LEU A 18 10.62 15.83 -19.93
N HIS A 19 11.73 16.55 -19.78
CA HIS A 19 13.09 16.10 -20.07
C HIS A 19 13.93 16.19 -18.81
N PHE A 20 14.72 15.15 -18.52
CA PHE A 20 15.61 15.12 -17.38
C PHE A 20 16.80 14.19 -17.66
N GLU A 21 17.86 14.35 -16.87
CA GLU A 21 19.01 13.45 -16.86
C GLU A 21 19.00 12.63 -15.56
N SER A 22 19.33 11.34 -15.64
CA SER A 22 19.60 10.54 -14.44
C SER A 22 20.79 11.12 -13.68
N ALA A 23 20.66 11.20 -12.36
CA ALA A 23 21.74 11.56 -11.45
C ALA A 23 22.23 10.30 -10.71
N PRO A 24 23.52 10.24 -10.31
CA PRO A 24 24.00 9.16 -9.48
C PRO A 24 23.35 9.21 -8.10
N TRP A 25 23.18 8.05 -7.49
CA TRP A 25 22.85 7.95 -6.08
C TRP A 25 23.96 8.58 -5.24
N SER A 26 23.56 9.35 -4.22
CA SER A 26 24.45 9.99 -3.26
C SER A 26 23.72 10.21 -1.95
N ALA A 27 24.47 10.43 -0.86
CA ALA A 27 23.90 10.74 0.44
C ALA A 27 23.16 12.09 0.43
N GLY A 28 22.12 12.23 1.26
CA GLY A 28 21.35 13.46 1.39
C GLY A 28 20.23 13.63 0.37
N LEU A 29 20.00 12.64 -0.50
CA LEU A 29 18.81 12.59 -1.33
C LEU A 29 17.55 12.39 -0.47
N PRO A 30 16.35 12.81 -0.95
CA PRO A 30 15.13 12.65 -0.18
C PRO A 30 14.88 11.18 0.19
N LEU A 31 14.26 10.97 1.36
CA LEU A 31 14.07 9.67 2.02
C LEU A 31 15.35 8.95 2.48
N GLN A 32 16.55 9.49 2.20
CA GLN A 32 17.82 9.02 2.79
C GLN A 32 18.06 7.51 2.70
N MET A 33 17.54 6.85 1.64
CA MET A 33 17.52 5.39 1.57
C MET A 33 18.92 4.80 1.48
N LEU A 34 19.81 5.42 0.69
CA LEU A 34 21.14 4.88 0.40
C LEU A 34 21.98 4.79 1.68
N GLU A 35 21.94 5.85 2.49
CA GLU A 35 22.69 5.98 3.75
C GLU A 35 22.05 5.26 4.94
N ASP A 36 20.81 4.77 4.81
CA ASP A 36 20.14 4.08 5.89
C ASP A 36 20.76 2.69 6.15
N LYS A 37 21.16 2.45 7.40
CA LYS A 37 21.82 1.20 7.80
C LYS A 37 20.86 0.01 7.81
N GLU A 38 19.57 0.26 8.00
CA GLU A 38 18.51 -0.76 8.02
C GLU A 38 17.94 -1.07 6.63
N LEU A 39 18.46 -0.45 5.55
CA LEU A 39 18.11 -0.80 4.18
C LEU A 39 18.52 -2.27 3.89
N ARG A 40 17.55 -3.11 3.54
CA ARG A 40 17.74 -4.54 3.27
C ARG A 40 17.50 -4.86 1.80
N VAL A 41 18.53 -4.74 0.99
CA VAL A 41 18.46 -5.08 -0.44
C VAL A 41 19.28 -6.33 -0.75
N PRO A 42 18.82 -7.19 -1.67
CA PRO A 42 19.61 -8.32 -2.15
C PRO A 42 20.79 -7.83 -3.01
N GLY A 43 21.91 -8.55 -2.96
CA GLY A 43 23.11 -8.29 -3.78
C GLY A 43 24.15 -7.39 -3.12
N GLU A 44 25.22 -7.11 -3.86
CA GLU A 44 26.40 -6.39 -3.34
C GLU A 44 26.31 -4.86 -3.49
N SER A 45 25.53 -4.35 -4.45
CA SER A 45 25.37 -2.89 -4.68
C SER A 45 23.96 -2.42 -4.35
N ARG A 46 23.87 -1.52 -3.37
CA ARG A 46 22.63 -0.84 -3.00
C ARG A 46 22.12 0.06 -4.13
N GLU A 47 23.02 0.80 -4.78
CA GLU A 47 22.66 1.73 -5.85
C GLU A 47 22.07 1.01 -7.05
N ALA A 48 22.63 -0.15 -7.42
CA ALA A 48 22.13 -0.95 -8.52
C ALA A 48 20.70 -1.41 -8.21
N TRP A 49 20.46 -1.99 -7.04
CA TRP A 49 19.11 -2.41 -6.66
C TRP A 49 18.14 -1.23 -6.61
N LEU A 50 18.50 -0.11 -5.97
CA LEU A 50 17.62 1.07 -5.86
C LEU A 50 17.25 1.69 -7.22
N SER A 51 18.04 1.43 -8.28
CA SER A 51 17.83 1.97 -9.63
C SER A 51 16.93 1.08 -10.52
N GLU A 52 16.47 -0.05 -10.01
CA GLU A 52 15.60 -0.99 -10.74
C GLU A 52 14.11 -0.75 -10.47
N TRP A 53 13.27 -1.42 -11.28
CA TRP A 53 11.84 -1.47 -11.05
C TRP A 53 11.49 -2.53 -10.03
N HIS A 54 10.73 -2.16 -9.00
CA HIS A 54 10.27 -3.10 -7.97
C HIS A 54 8.78 -2.99 -7.74
N THR A 55 8.20 -4.07 -7.25
CA THR A 55 6.84 -4.11 -6.71
C THR A 55 6.78 -3.43 -5.34
N ASP A 56 5.58 -3.06 -4.92
CA ASP A 56 5.34 -2.45 -3.60
C ASP A 56 5.81 -3.37 -2.47
N LEU A 57 5.67 -4.68 -2.66
CA LEU A 57 6.11 -5.71 -1.71
C LEU A 57 7.64 -5.76 -1.60
N GLU A 58 8.36 -5.75 -2.72
CA GLU A 58 9.83 -5.72 -2.72
C GLU A 58 10.35 -4.44 -2.04
N TRP A 59 9.73 -3.29 -2.34
CA TRP A 59 10.02 -2.04 -1.64
C TRP A 59 9.74 -2.13 -0.14
N LEU A 60 8.62 -2.72 0.26
CA LEU A 60 8.25 -2.89 1.67
C LEU A 60 9.28 -3.75 2.41
N HIS A 61 9.68 -4.88 1.82
CA HIS A 61 10.74 -5.73 2.39
C HIS A 61 12.04 -4.96 2.58
N ALA A 62 12.47 -4.18 1.59
CA ALA A 62 13.72 -3.45 1.65
C ALA A 62 13.69 -2.30 2.66
N LEU A 63 12.56 -1.60 2.77
CA LEU A 63 12.48 -0.31 3.44
C LEU A 63 11.83 -0.35 4.83
N HIS A 64 11.03 -1.36 5.22
CA HIS A 64 10.19 -1.29 6.43
C HIS A 64 10.91 -0.98 7.75
N LYS A 65 12.22 -1.27 7.87
CA LYS A 65 13.05 -0.96 9.05
C LYS A 65 13.84 0.35 8.94
N THR A 66 13.90 0.96 7.76
CA THR A 66 14.56 2.26 7.54
C THR A 66 13.83 3.40 8.25
N ARG A 67 14.50 4.54 8.38
CA ARG A 67 13.97 5.77 8.98
C ARG A 67 12.64 6.20 8.35
N TYR A 68 12.51 6.05 7.04
CA TYR A 68 11.29 6.39 6.30
C TYR A 68 10.48 5.16 5.89
N SER A 69 10.62 4.02 6.58
CA SER A 69 9.82 2.78 6.49
C SER A 69 9.06 2.54 5.17
N ASN A 70 7.84 3.08 5.03
CA ASN A 70 6.96 2.93 3.88
C ASN A 70 6.79 4.23 3.06
N GLY A 71 7.61 5.24 3.29
CA GLY A 71 7.51 6.58 2.74
C GLY A 71 7.57 6.62 1.22
N LEU A 72 8.37 5.76 0.60
CA LEU A 72 8.36 5.64 -0.86
C LEU A 72 7.04 5.10 -1.41
N ILE A 73 6.52 4.05 -0.79
CA ILE A 73 5.22 3.48 -1.14
C ILE A 73 4.14 4.53 -0.90
N GLY A 74 4.19 5.24 0.24
CA GLY A 74 3.27 6.34 0.55
C GLY A 74 3.32 7.49 -0.46
N LEU A 75 4.51 7.89 -0.93
CA LEU A 75 4.65 8.88 -2.01
C LEU A 75 4.04 8.39 -3.31
N HIS A 76 4.27 7.11 -3.65
CA HIS A 76 3.64 6.51 -4.82
C HIS A 76 2.12 6.53 -4.68
N GLU A 77 1.58 6.07 -3.55
CA GLU A 77 0.13 6.02 -3.32
C GLU A 77 -0.53 7.41 -3.31
N GLU A 78 0.14 8.43 -2.77
CA GLU A 78 -0.40 9.79 -2.72
C GLU A 78 -0.40 10.50 -4.09
N LEU A 79 0.67 10.30 -4.88
CA LEU A 79 0.87 11.03 -6.14
C LEU A 79 0.53 10.22 -7.39
N ALA A 80 0.34 8.90 -7.28
CA ALA A 80 -0.07 8.07 -8.40
C ALA A 80 -1.56 8.25 -8.72
N ARG A 81 -1.88 8.10 -10.00
CA ARG A 81 -3.26 8.03 -10.46
C ARG A 81 -3.81 6.62 -10.26
N HIS A 82 -4.80 6.49 -9.40
CA HIS A 82 -5.44 5.21 -9.09
C HIS A 82 -6.68 4.99 -9.95
N THR A 83 -6.55 4.13 -10.96
CA THR A 83 -7.69 3.74 -11.79
C THR A 83 -8.59 2.75 -11.04
N PHE A 84 -9.82 3.16 -10.71
CA PHE A 84 -10.79 2.27 -10.09
C PHE A 84 -11.71 1.66 -11.15
N GLY A 85 -11.66 0.34 -11.35
CA GLY A 85 -12.39 -0.36 -12.42
C GLY A 85 -13.90 -0.08 -12.44
N LYS A 86 -14.56 0.07 -11.27
CA LYS A 86 -16.00 0.42 -11.19
C LYS A 86 -16.33 1.79 -11.78
N LEU A 87 -15.33 2.67 -11.91
CA LEU A 87 -15.47 4.00 -12.53
C LEU A 87 -15.13 4.00 -14.01
N SER A 88 -14.81 2.83 -14.59
CA SER A 88 -14.66 2.69 -16.03
C SER A 88 -15.98 3.06 -16.71
N VAL A 89 -15.91 4.05 -17.60
CA VAL A 89 -17.04 4.51 -18.39
C VAL A 89 -17.12 3.79 -19.73
N ASN A 90 -16.19 2.89 -20.01
CA ASN A 90 -16.06 2.18 -21.28
C ASN A 90 -16.53 0.72 -21.17
N ASP A 91 -17.01 0.28 -20.00
CA ASP A 91 -17.50 -1.07 -19.80
C ASP A 91 -18.70 -1.36 -20.71
N SER A 92 -18.71 -2.56 -21.29
CA SER A 92 -19.85 -3.05 -22.05
C SER A 92 -21.03 -3.34 -21.11
N GLY A 93 -22.25 -3.12 -21.60
CA GLY A 93 -23.47 -3.45 -20.86
C GLY A 93 -23.92 -2.43 -19.80
N ILE A 94 -23.24 -1.30 -19.64
CA ILE A 94 -23.67 -0.24 -18.72
C ILE A 94 -24.66 0.73 -19.39
N THR A 95 -25.71 1.09 -18.66
CA THR A 95 -26.75 2.05 -19.06
C THR A 95 -26.19 3.48 -19.17
N SER A 96 -26.98 4.39 -19.76
CA SER A 96 -26.67 5.82 -19.84
C SER A 96 -26.47 6.43 -18.45
N ASP A 97 -27.34 6.08 -17.51
CA ASP A 97 -27.39 6.65 -16.17
C ASP A 97 -26.22 6.15 -15.33
N GLU A 98 -25.89 4.87 -15.41
CA GLU A 98 -24.67 4.32 -14.81
C GLU A 98 -23.42 4.99 -15.35
N ARG A 99 -23.35 5.22 -16.67
CA ARG A 99 -22.22 5.93 -17.28
C ARG A 99 -22.10 7.36 -16.77
N LEU A 100 -23.22 8.07 -16.62
CA LEU A 100 -23.25 9.41 -16.05
C LEU A 100 -22.78 9.41 -14.59
N MET A 101 -23.29 8.49 -13.77
CA MET A 101 -22.90 8.35 -12.36
C MET A 101 -21.41 8.01 -12.22
N ARG A 102 -20.88 7.09 -13.03
CA ARG A 102 -19.45 6.75 -13.03
C ARG A 102 -18.57 7.93 -13.43
N ARG A 103 -18.98 8.73 -14.42
CA ARG A 103 -18.27 9.99 -14.78
C ARG A 103 -18.24 10.97 -13.61
N PHE A 104 -19.38 11.17 -12.96
CA PHE A 104 -19.49 12.06 -11.80
C PHE A 104 -18.56 11.62 -10.67
N LEU A 105 -18.62 10.35 -10.27
CA LEU A 105 -17.76 9.79 -9.22
C LEU A 105 -16.27 9.84 -9.59
N ARG A 106 -15.92 9.58 -10.86
CA ARG A 106 -14.53 9.74 -11.32
C ARG A 106 -14.05 11.17 -11.16
N ARG A 107 -14.87 12.14 -11.58
CA ARG A 107 -14.52 13.57 -11.46
C ARG A 107 -14.37 14.01 -10.01
N GLN A 108 -15.19 13.50 -9.10
CA GLN A 108 -15.03 13.77 -7.66
C GLN A 108 -13.68 13.27 -7.13
N ARG A 109 -13.20 12.12 -7.60
CA ARG A 109 -11.88 11.60 -7.21
C ARG A 109 -10.76 12.43 -7.81
N GLU A 110 -10.83 12.71 -9.11
CA GLU A 110 -9.84 13.58 -9.79
C GLU A 110 -9.72 14.96 -9.09
N ASN A 111 -10.83 15.51 -8.60
CA ASN A 111 -10.84 16.82 -7.92
C ASN A 111 -10.18 16.82 -6.54
N ILE A 112 -9.92 15.66 -5.93
CA ILE A 112 -9.25 15.55 -4.62
C ILE A 112 -7.83 14.98 -4.72
N GLU A 113 -7.36 14.66 -5.93
CA GLU A 113 -5.98 14.22 -6.14
C GLU A 113 -5.02 15.38 -5.85
N ALA A 114 -3.90 15.08 -5.20
CA ALA A 114 -2.90 16.09 -4.85
C ALA A 114 -2.03 16.42 -6.06
N ASP A 115 -1.93 17.72 -6.40
CA ASP A 115 -0.94 18.19 -7.38
C ASP A 115 0.47 18.29 -6.77
N MET A 116 0.55 18.52 -5.46
CA MET A 116 1.79 18.69 -4.71
C MET A 116 1.62 18.17 -3.29
N LEU A 117 2.59 17.40 -2.83
CA LEU A 117 2.70 16.99 -1.44
C LEU A 117 3.81 17.78 -0.74
N VAL A 118 3.48 18.39 0.40
CA VAL A 118 4.45 19.07 1.27
C VAL A 118 4.58 18.30 2.56
N VAL A 119 5.80 17.89 2.88
CA VAL A 119 6.13 17.20 4.13
C VAL A 119 7.06 18.06 4.97
N ALA A 120 6.85 18.02 6.29
CA ALA A 120 7.73 18.69 7.24
C ALA A 120 9.00 17.88 7.49
N SER A 121 10.09 18.56 7.81
CA SER A 121 11.30 17.93 8.35
C SER A 121 11.01 17.25 9.69
N ASP A 122 11.87 16.32 10.10
CA ASP A 122 11.78 15.68 11.40
C ASP A 122 11.71 16.71 12.54
N HIS A 123 10.88 16.44 13.54
CA HIS A 123 10.51 17.33 14.65
C HIS A 123 9.78 18.65 14.27
N TRP A 124 9.41 18.85 13.00
CA TRP A 124 8.52 19.95 12.59
C TRP A 124 7.10 19.45 12.35
N ASN A 125 6.12 20.29 12.65
CA ASN A 125 4.71 20.04 12.36
C ASN A 125 4.06 21.27 11.70
N PHE A 126 2.93 21.07 11.03
CA PHE A 126 2.13 22.16 10.46
C PHE A 126 1.04 22.58 11.46
N ASP A 127 1.42 23.22 12.56
CA ASP A 127 0.45 23.81 13.50
C ASP A 127 0.19 25.29 13.15
N VAL A 128 -1.07 25.63 12.88
CA VAL A 128 -1.45 26.98 12.42
C VAL A 128 -2.04 27.84 13.53
N ARG A 129 -2.34 27.28 14.73
CA ARG A 129 -2.93 28.05 15.85
C ARG A 129 -2.53 27.53 17.24
N GLY A 130 -1.74 28.32 17.95
CA GLY A 130 -1.48 28.17 19.39
C GLY A 130 -0.54 27.01 19.76
N PHE A 131 -0.18 26.96 21.04
CA PHE A 131 0.59 25.85 21.61
C PHE A 131 -0.28 24.59 21.54
N ASN A 132 0.09 23.62 20.71
CA ASN A 132 -0.52 22.29 20.69
C ASN A 132 0.24 21.44 21.72
N PRO A 133 -0.32 21.17 22.91
CA PRO A 133 0.36 20.34 23.91
C PRO A 133 0.43 18.86 23.50
N GLY A 134 -0.21 18.47 22.39
CA GLY A 134 -0.18 17.12 21.82
C GLY A 134 0.88 16.93 20.73
N GLY A 135 1.24 15.67 20.49
CA GLY A 135 2.02 15.29 19.31
C GLY A 135 1.12 15.14 18.07
N ASN A 136 1.67 15.43 16.89
CA ASN A 136 1.00 15.20 15.60
C ASN A 136 1.59 13.97 14.89
N TYR A 137 0.80 13.34 14.04
CA TYR A 137 1.21 12.25 13.14
C TYR A 137 1.06 12.70 11.67
N GLY A 138 1.52 11.88 10.73
CA GLY A 138 1.36 12.14 9.29
C GLY A 138 2.66 12.38 8.52
N SER A 139 3.83 12.20 9.18
CA SER A 139 5.09 12.11 8.46
C SER A 139 5.32 10.70 7.90
N PHE A 140 6.26 10.56 6.96
CA PHE A 140 6.74 9.26 6.50
C PHE A 140 7.77 8.61 7.43
N LEU A 141 8.10 9.23 8.56
CA LEU A 141 9.02 8.65 9.53
C LEU A 141 8.42 7.37 10.11
N ARG A 142 9.27 6.38 10.33
CA ARG A 142 8.87 5.08 10.90
C ARG A 142 8.10 5.22 12.21
N ILE A 143 8.43 6.21 13.03
CA ILE A 143 7.69 6.46 14.29
C ILE A 143 6.23 6.89 14.07
N SER A 144 5.91 7.49 12.91
CA SER A 144 4.55 7.86 12.51
C SER A 144 3.82 6.75 11.76
N THR A 145 4.54 5.85 11.08
CA THR A 145 3.94 4.88 10.16
C THR A 145 3.99 3.43 10.64
N HIS A 146 4.82 3.12 11.64
CA HIS A 146 4.90 1.79 12.21
C HIS A 146 3.80 1.57 13.25
N SER A 147 2.87 0.67 12.93
CA SER A 147 1.82 0.20 13.84
C SER A 147 1.99 -1.27 14.20
N THR A 148 1.60 -1.64 15.42
CA THR A 148 1.56 -3.04 15.86
C THR A 148 0.18 -3.64 15.62
N PHE A 149 0.11 -4.75 14.89
CA PHE A 149 -1.10 -5.55 14.78
C PHE A 149 -1.02 -6.75 15.72
N MET A 150 -1.90 -6.79 16.73
CA MET A 150 -1.98 -7.88 17.70
C MET A 150 -3.29 -8.63 17.56
N LEU A 151 -3.21 -9.96 17.63
CA LEU A 151 -4.35 -10.87 17.60
C LEU A 151 -4.33 -11.75 18.85
N ALA A 152 -5.49 -11.87 19.50
CA ALA A 152 -5.68 -12.72 20.66
C ALA A 152 -7.02 -13.46 20.52
N GLY A 153 -7.06 -14.72 20.97
CA GLY A 153 -8.27 -15.51 21.00
C GLY A 153 -8.12 -16.76 21.86
N GLY A 154 -9.24 -17.35 22.25
CA GLY A 154 -9.27 -18.60 23.01
C GLY A 154 -8.98 -19.82 22.13
N ASP A 155 -8.91 -21.01 22.74
CA ASP A 155 -8.47 -22.24 22.06
C ASP A 155 -9.28 -22.62 20.81
N LYS A 156 -10.52 -22.12 20.70
CA LYS A 156 -11.40 -22.35 19.54
C LYS A 156 -11.15 -21.42 18.35
N THR A 157 -10.35 -20.36 18.50
CA THR A 157 -10.10 -19.40 17.40
C THR A 157 -8.94 -19.82 16.50
N GLY A 158 -8.09 -20.76 16.95
CA GLY A 158 -6.92 -21.19 16.20
C GLY A 158 -5.78 -20.17 16.12
N ILE A 159 -5.85 -19.06 16.87
CA ILE A 159 -4.80 -18.04 16.90
C ILE A 159 -3.60 -18.57 17.71
N PRO A 160 -2.38 -18.65 17.14
CA PRO A 160 -1.20 -19.13 17.84
C PRO A 160 -0.83 -18.27 19.05
N ARG A 161 -0.49 -18.89 20.18
CA ARG A 161 -0.03 -18.18 21.38
C ARG A 161 1.45 -17.80 21.27
N GLY A 162 1.79 -16.56 21.62
CA GLY A 162 3.17 -16.09 21.69
C GLY A 162 3.90 -16.01 20.34
N LEU A 163 3.17 -16.09 19.22
CA LEU A 163 3.75 -15.96 17.89
C LEU A 163 4.17 -14.51 17.63
N VAL A 164 5.42 -14.33 17.23
CA VAL A 164 5.94 -13.05 16.71
C VAL A 164 6.09 -13.19 15.21
N VAL A 165 5.44 -12.30 14.45
CA VAL A 165 5.55 -12.24 12.99
C VAL A 165 6.56 -11.15 12.64
N GLU A 166 7.67 -11.55 12.01
CA GLU A 166 8.71 -10.60 11.56
C GLU A 166 8.51 -10.13 10.11
N GLU A 167 7.72 -10.87 9.34
CA GLU A 167 7.35 -10.54 7.97
C GLU A 167 6.63 -9.18 7.91
N PRO A 168 7.03 -8.24 7.03
CA PRO A 168 6.41 -6.93 6.99
C PRO A 168 5.07 -6.95 6.28
N TYR A 169 4.02 -6.50 6.96
CA TYR A 169 2.70 -6.28 6.38
C TYR A 169 2.31 -4.80 6.45
N ASP A 170 1.45 -4.37 5.54
CA ASP A 170 0.78 -3.07 5.61
C ASP A 170 -0.58 -3.19 6.33
N SER A 171 -1.21 -2.05 6.58
CA SER A 171 -2.54 -2.01 7.22
C SER A 171 -3.65 -2.63 6.35
N LEU A 172 -3.45 -2.70 5.03
CA LEU A 172 -4.41 -3.32 4.10
C LEU A 172 -4.52 -4.83 4.31
N SER A 173 -3.55 -5.43 5.00
CA SER A 173 -3.52 -6.84 5.37
C SER A 173 -4.50 -7.20 6.50
N PHE A 174 -5.03 -6.21 7.24
CA PHE A 174 -5.95 -6.44 8.37
C PHE A 174 -7.25 -7.13 7.96
N VAL A 175 -8.03 -6.50 7.08
CA VAL A 175 -9.34 -7.01 6.65
C VAL A 175 -9.26 -8.42 6.03
N PRO A 176 -8.39 -8.70 5.03
CA PRO A 176 -8.29 -10.04 4.47
C PRO A 176 -7.85 -11.09 5.52
N THR A 177 -7.02 -10.72 6.49
CA THR A 177 -6.65 -11.64 7.60
C THR A 177 -7.85 -12.00 8.46
N VAL A 178 -8.67 -11.02 8.87
CA VAL A 178 -9.88 -11.27 9.67
C VAL A 178 -10.91 -12.09 8.89
N LEU A 179 -11.09 -11.81 7.60
CA LEU A 179 -12.00 -12.60 6.75
C LEU A 179 -11.50 -14.03 6.56
N ALA A 180 -10.19 -14.24 6.41
CA ALA A 180 -9.61 -15.58 6.34
C ALA A 180 -9.80 -16.37 7.64
N LEU A 181 -9.60 -15.72 8.81
CA LEU A 181 -9.84 -16.34 10.13
C LEU A 181 -11.30 -16.74 10.35
N THR A 182 -12.25 -16.04 9.71
CA THR A 182 -13.69 -16.29 9.85
C THR A 182 -14.29 -17.13 8.72
N GLY A 183 -13.47 -17.61 7.77
CA GLY A 183 -13.94 -18.42 6.63
C GLY A 183 -14.68 -17.63 5.55
N ASN A 184 -14.53 -16.31 5.52
CA ASN A 184 -15.19 -15.40 4.57
C ASN A 184 -14.29 -14.93 3.42
N LEU A 185 -13.06 -15.43 3.36
CA LEU A 185 -12.11 -15.18 2.29
C LEU A 185 -11.83 -16.48 1.51
N ARG A 186 -11.82 -16.40 0.19
CA ARG A 186 -11.40 -17.47 -0.72
C ARG A 186 -9.87 -17.53 -0.80
N ASP A 187 -9.33 -18.67 -1.26
CA ASP A 187 -7.87 -18.89 -1.36
C ASP A 187 -7.17 -17.95 -2.36
N ASP A 188 -7.90 -17.37 -3.30
CA ASP A 188 -7.42 -16.40 -4.30
C ASP A 188 -7.47 -14.94 -3.82
N ASN A 189 -7.68 -14.71 -2.51
CA ASN A 189 -7.84 -13.40 -1.87
C ASN A 189 -9.12 -12.65 -2.32
N ASN A 190 -10.07 -13.34 -2.95
CA ASN A 190 -11.40 -12.79 -3.21
C ASN A 190 -12.32 -12.97 -2.01
N PRO A 191 -13.28 -12.04 -1.79
CA PRO A 191 -14.37 -12.26 -0.85
C PRO A 191 -15.22 -13.46 -1.27
N ASN A 192 -15.90 -14.10 -0.32
CA ASN A 192 -16.91 -15.11 -0.64
C ASN A 192 -18.08 -14.52 -1.47
N PRO A 193 -18.93 -15.35 -2.11
CA PRO A 193 -20.01 -14.86 -2.98
C PRO A 193 -20.96 -13.86 -2.30
N VAL A 194 -21.28 -14.08 -1.02
CA VAL A 194 -22.15 -13.17 -0.25
C VAL A 194 -21.57 -11.77 -0.14
N LEU A 195 -20.27 -11.65 0.12
CA LEU A 195 -19.58 -10.37 0.16
C LEU A 195 -19.37 -9.79 -1.24
N TRP A 196 -19.12 -10.64 -2.24
CA TRP A 196 -19.05 -10.20 -3.64
C TRP A 196 -20.33 -9.51 -4.12
N ASP A 197 -21.49 -10.08 -3.80
CA ASP A 197 -22.81 -9.54 -4.13
C ASP A 197 -23.09 -8.21 -3.42
N LYS A 198 -22.51 -8.03 -2.22
CA LYS A 198 -22.52 -6.74 -1.49
C LYS A 198 -21.56 -5.71 -2.07
N GLY A 199 -20.84 -6.04 -3.13
CA GLY A 199 -19.94 -5.12 -3.84
C GLY A 199 -18.48 -5.17 -3.38
N PHE A 200 -18.10 -6.06 -2.46
CA PHE A 200 -16.70 -6.30 -2.15
C PHE A 200 -16.00 -6.95 -3.35
N ARG A 201 -14.71 -6.67 -3.50
CA ARG A 201 -13.84 -7.21 -4.55
C ARG A 201 -12.55 -7.72 -3.92
N ARG A 202 -11.64 -8.24 -4.75
CA ARG A 202 -10.31 -8.67 -4.31
C ARG A 202 -9.68 -7.61 -3.41
N PHE A 203 -9.26 -8.00 -2.21
CA PHE A 203 -8.61 -7.09 -1.28
C PHE A 203 -7.19 -6.78 -1.76
N PRO A 204 -6.73 -5.53 -1.64
CA PRO A 204 -5.39 -5.14 -2.07
C PRO A 204 -4.30 -5.72 -1.15
N GLY A 205 -4.57 -5.79 0.15
CA GLY A 205 -3.65 -6.38 1.12
C GLY A 205 -3.64 -7.91 1.09
N ARG A 206 -2.54 -8.47 1.59
CA ARG A 206 -2.34 -9.93 1.71
C ARG A 206 -2.72 -10.41 3.11
N PRO A 207 -3.32 -11.60 3.26
CA PRO A 207 -3.54 -12.17 4.59
C PRO A 207 -2.22 -12.46 5.31
N VAL A 208 -2.19 -12.26 6.64
CA VAL A 208 -1.04 -12.63 7.50
C VAL A 208 -1.00 -14.14 7.64
N LYS A 209 -0.25 -14.82 6.77
CA LYS A 209 -0.31 -16.28 6.59
C LYS A 209 0.13 -17.05 7.84
N GLU A 210 1.06 -16.49 8.60
CA GLU A 210 1.63 -17.09 9.81
C GLU A 210 0.57 -17.28 10.90
N VAL A 211 -0.43 -16.40 10.95
CA VAL A 211 -1.52 -16.48 11.94
C VAL A 211 -2.61 -17.47 11.52
N LEU A 212 -2.71 -17.77 10.23
CA LEU A 212 -3.81 -18.56 9.67
C LEU A 212 -3.70 -20.09 9.89
N GLY A 213 -2.60 -20.56 10.50
CA GLY A 213 -2.36 -21.98 10.78
C GLY A 213 -2.11 -22.84 9.53
N LYS A 214 -1.65 -24.08 9.72
CA LYS A 214 -1.51 -25.06 8.63
C LYS A 214 -2.89 -25.43 8.04
N PRO A 215 -3.02 -25.63 6.72
CA PRO A 215 -4.29 -25.92 6.06
C PRO A 215 -5.04 -27.16 6.60
N GLU A 216 -4.35 -28.09 7.26
CA GLU A 216 -4.93 -29.32 7.83
C GLU A 216 -5.95 -29.08 8.95
N ASN A 217 -5.92 -27.92 9.62
CA ASN A 217 -6.88 -27.56 10.67
C ASN A 217 -8.08 -26.74 10.16
N ARG A 218 -8.11 -26.39 8.87
CA ARG A 218 -9.25 -25.69 8.27
C ARG A 218 -10.32 -26.69 7.84
N LYS A 219 -11.10 -27.19 8.79
CA LYS A 219 -12.42 -27.72 8.45
C LYS A 219 -13.33 -26.55 8.08
N ILE A 220 -13.31 -26.15 6.81
CA ILE A 220 -14.44 -25.42 6.23
C ILE A 220 -14.86 -26.12 4.95
N VAL A 221 -15.97 -26.83 5.11
CA VAL A 221 -16.87 -27.30 4.06
C VAL A 221 -17.38 -26.05 3.32
N VAL A 222 -16.87 -25.78 2.12
CA VAL A 222 -17.63 -25.07 1.09
C VAL A 222 -17.51 -25.89 -0.19
N THR A 223 -18.30 -26.96 -0.25
CA THR A 223 -18.68 -27.58 -1.52
C THR A 223 -19.57 -26.58 -2.26
N GLY A 224 -18.99 -25.86 -3.21
CA GLY A 224 -19.69 -24.84 -3.97
C GLY A 224 -18.81 -24.24 -5.05
N ALA A 225 -18.05 -25.06 -5.77
CA ALA A 225 -17.51 -24.67 -7.06
C ALA A 225 -18.68 -24.43 -8.01
N THR A 226 -19.08 -23.17 -8.15
CA THR A 226 -19.75 -22.70 -9.36
C THR A 226 -18.84 -21.65 -9.98
N ALA A 227 -18.54 -21.86 -11.25
CA ALA A 227 -17.69 -21.00 -12.04
C ALA A 227 -18.14 -19.54 -11.91
N SER A 228 -17.18 -18.64 -11.72
CA SER A 228 -17.42 -17.21 -11.89
C SER A 228 -17.92 -16.94 -13.32
N PRO A 229 -18.81 -15.94 -13.52
CA PRO A 229 -18.91 -15.27 -14.81
C PRO A 229 -17.64 -14.47 -15.12
#